data_AF-A0A8T7L4I7-F1
#
_entry.id   AF-A0A8T7L4I7-F1
#
_cell.length_a   1.000
_cell.length_b   1.000
_cell.length_c   1.000
_cell.angle_alpha   90.00
_cell.angle_beta   90.00
_cell.angle_gamma   90.00
#
_symmetry.space_group_name_H-M   'P 1'
#
loop_
_entity.id
_entity.type
_entity.pdbx_description
1 polymer ?
#
loop_
_entity_poly.entity_id
_entity_poly.type
_entity_poly.pdbx_seq_one_letter_code
_entity_poly.pdbx_strand_id
1 'polypeptide(L)'
;MSQENHPTGSPRLPRAPRPAPPEKPRAERRRGCLFSTPFLVFIGTLAGSLLGVGANIADIIGATETIQDWLNPPVELCIAGSNTILGEGINVAADWKTSFEELHNVSVRIEGVGSVRGVEMAARGECVHVLAMSEPMTDVQYNQLTGAGVQVQCAAEIGYDVVAFVTDIENTLSTINIRDLDNILIGSIREWGELPGSRRTDQSRPIYLLARPGSGTTEFVLINVARYTDPDPNDNQYFPPDANYIPCPSNDACLDLTLSTLGSLYWVSSAWMRTQPPEYLRIIPILQGDEAPINPLTQDVDLDEYPVQLIRPLYLYVLGGGNINPQVSELANEFLTYVRSVRGQQVLEKYYFYTHFDKPAEIAIPLPPGFEIPAYGPRTICK
;
A
#
# COMPACT_ATOMS: atom_id res chain seq x y z
N MET A 1 75.26 -19.97 -18.39
CA MET A 1 75.54 -21.36 -17.99
C MET A 1 74.37 -21.82 -17.14
N SER A 2 73.67 -22.85 -17.63
CA SER A 2 72.60 -23.70 -17.01
C SER A 2 71.36 -23.00 -16.43
N GLN A 3 70.17 -23.07 -17.05
CA GLN A 3 69.23 -24.21 -17.20
C GLN A 3 68.85 -24.89 -15.87
N GLU A 4 67.57 -24.78 -15.49
CA GLU A 4 66.70 -25.93 -15.21
C GLU A 4 65.22 -25.53 -15.24
N ASN A 5 64.46 -26.21 -16.12
CA ASN A 5 63.01 -26.13 -16.28
C ASN A 5 62.39 -27.35 -15.59
N HIS A 6 61.36 -27.16 -14.76
CA HIS A 6 60.46 -28.23 -14.32
C HIS A 6 59.00 -27.88 -14.65
N PRO A 7 58.22 -28.78 -15.26
CA PRO A 7 56.80 -28.57 -15.51
C PRO A 7 55.95 -29.22 -14.40
N THR A 8 54.99 -28.48 -13.85
CA THR A 8 53.98 -29.02 -12.94
C THR A 8 52.63 -29.09 -13.65
N GLY A 9 52.03 -30.28 -13.59
CA GLY A 9 50.91 -30.72 -14.40
C GLY A 9 49.55 -30.12 -14.03
N SER A 10 48.68 -30.07 -15.04
CA SER A 10 47.29 -29.65 -14.96
C SER A 10 46.42 -30.64 -14.16
N PRO A 11 45.46 -30.18 -13.33
CA PRO A 11 44.52 -31.05 -12.65
C PRO A 11 43.50 -31.67 -13.63
N ARG A 12 43.27 -32.98 -13.50
CA ARG A 12 42.19 -33.68 -14.22
C ARG A 12 40.85 -33.38 -13.55
N LEU A 13 39.89 -32.86 -14.32
CA LEU A 13 38.49 -32.73 -13.94
C LEU A 13 37.83 -34.10 -13.76
N PRO A 14 36.94 -34.27 -12.76
CA PRO A 14 36.18 -35.51 -12.56
C PRO A 14 35.15 -35.73 -13.68
N ARG A 15 35.04 -36.99 -14.14
CA ARG A 15 34.05 -37.42 -15.14
C ARG A 15 32.63 -37.35 -14.56
N ALA A 16 31.72 -36.74 -15.31
CA ALA A 16 30.29 -36.74 -15.02
C ALA A 16 29.70 -38.18 -15.01
N PRO A 17 28.75 -38.47 -14.10
CA PRO A 17 28.08 -39.77 -14.06
C PRO A 17 27.14 -39.95 -15.27
N ARG A 18 27.10 -41.19 -15.78
CA ARG A 18 26.24 -41.58 -16.91
C ARG A 18 24.75 -41.51 -16.52
N PRO A 19 23.87 -41.08 -17.44
CA PRO A 19 22.43 -41.08 -17.20
C PRO A 19 21.89 -42.51 -17.13
N ALA A 20 20.92 -42.71 -16.23
CA ALA A 20 20.19 -43.97 -16.06
C ALA A 20 19.32 -44.27 -17.29
N PRO A 21 19.10 -45.56 -17.62
CA PRO A 21 18.27 -45.95 -18.76
C PRO A 21 16.78 -45.64 -18.52
N PRO A 22 16.00 -45.38 -19.59
CA PRO A 22 14.60 -44.97 -19.48
C PRO A 22 13.71 -46.11 -18.96
N GLU A 23 12.84 -45.77 -18.01
CA GLU A 23 11.78 -46.63 -17.50
C GLU A 23 10.77 -46.99 -18.60
N LYS A 24 10.39 -48.27 -18.65
CA LYS A 24 9.38 -48.77 -19.59
C LYS A 24 7.97 -48.28 -19.22
N PRO A 25 7.12 -47.93 -20.19
CA PRO A 25 5.76 -47.47 -19.91
C PRO A 25 4.90 -48.62 -19.37
N ARG A 26 4.26 -48.38 -18.23
CA ARG A 26 3.32 -49.29 -17.59
C ARG A 26 1.94 -49.15 -18.24
N ALA A 27 1.39 -50.26 -18.69
CA ALA A 27 0.15 -50.34 -19.46
C ALA A 27 -1.07 -49.75 -18.73
N GLU A 28 -1.87 -48.99 -19.50
CA GLU A 28 -3.19 -48.46 -19.15
C GLU A 28 -4.14 -49.53 -18.61
N ARG A 29 -4.77 -49.24 -17.47
CA ARG A 29 -6.02 -49.88 -17.05
C ARG A 29 -7.13 -48.83 -17.13
N ARG A 30 -7.91 -48.90 -18.21
CA ARG A 30 -9.20 -48.20 -18.35
C ARG A 30 -10.11 -48.55 -17.17
N ARG A 31 -10.49 -47.55 -16.37
CA ARG A 31 -11.66 -47.59 -15.49
C ARG A 31 -12.57 -46.45 -15.90
N GLY A 32 -13.71 -46.81 -16.49
CA GLY A 32 -14.82 -45.88 -16.70
C GLY A 32 -15.34 -45.40 -15.35
N CYS A 33 -15.34 -44.09 -15.14
CA CYS A 33 -15.97 -43.48 -13.99
C CYS A 33 -17.45 -43.24 -14.33
N LEU A 34 -18.32 -44.09 -13.78
CA LEU A 34 -19.73 -43.78 -13.60
C LEU A 34 -19.82 -42.63 -12.59
N PHE A 35 -19.98 -41.40 -13.09
CA PHE A 35 -20.58 -40.30 -12.33
C PHE A 35 -22.10 -40.49 -12.36
N SER A 36 -22.72 -41.24 -11.45
CA SER A 36 -24.20 -41.28 -11.45
C SER A 36 -24.94 -41.77 -10.19
N THR A 37 -24.35 -41.81 -8.99
CA THR A 37 -25.15 -42.29 -7.84
C THR A 37 -24.91 -41.59 -6.49
N PRO A 38 -23.68 -41.41 -5.97
CA PRO A 38 -23.53 -40.81 -4.64
C PRO A 38 -23.82 -39.30 -4.61
N PHE A 39 -23.59 -38.57 -5.72
CA PHE A 39 -23.86 -37.14 -5.82
C PHE A 39 -25.37 -36.82 -5.87
N LEU A 40 -26.16 -37.66 -6.55
CA LEU A 40 -27.62 -37.52 -6.62
C LEU A 40 -28.31 -37.84 -5.29
N VAL A 41 -27.74 -38.78 -4.50
CA VAL A 41 -28.25 -39.11 -3.17
C VAL A 41 -28.00 -37.95 -2.19
N PHE A 42 -26.86 -37.26 -2.27
CA PHE A 42 -26.56 -36.11 -1.41
C PHE A 42 -27.49 -34.90 -1.70
N ILE A 43 -27.73 -34.58 -2.97
CA ILE A 43 -28.68 -33.52 -3.37
C ILE A 43 -30.11 -33.88 -2.94
N GLY A 44 -30.52 -35.15 -3.08
CA GLY A 44 -31.83 -35.62 -2.65
C GLY A 44 -32.07 -35.51 -1.14
N THR A 45 -31.07 -35.82 -0.32
CA THR A 45 -31.19 -35.66 1.15
C THR A 45 -31.13 -34.21 1.61
N LEU A 46 -30.41 -33.34 0.90
CA LEU A 46 -30.35 -31.90 1.21
C LEU A 46 -31.69 -31.21 0.87
N ALA A 47 -32.27 -31.52 -0.30
CA ALA A 47 -33.59 -31.01 -0.68
C ALA A 47 -34.70 -31.54 0.25
N GLY A 48 -34.59 -32.79 0.70
CA GLY A 48 -35.55 -33.40 1.64
C GLY A 48 -35.48 -32.82 3.06
N SER A 49 -34.34 -32.27 3.48
CA SER A 49 -34.19 -31.62 4.79
C SER A 49 -34.64 -30.16 4.77
N LEU A 50 -34.47 -29.45 3.65
CA LEU A 50 -34.97 -28.08 3.46
C LEU A 50 -36.51 -28.00 3.36
N LEU A 51 -37.17 -29.01 2.82
CA LEU A 51 -38.64 -29.07 2.74
C LEU A 51 -39.31 -29.59 4.03
N GLY A 52 -38.53 -30.11 4.99
CA GLY A 52 -39.04 -30.76 6.21
C GLY A 52 -39.15 -29.86 7.44
N VAL A 53 -38.68 -28.62 7.39
CA VAL A 53 -38.70 -27.69 8.54
C VAL A 53 -39.71 -26.58 8.29
N GLY A 54 -40.94 -26.81 8.73
CA GLY A 54 -41.91 -25.73 8.88
C GLY A 54 -41.60 -24.90 10.12
N ALA A 55 -41.04 -23.70 9.93
CA ALA A 55 -41.32 -22.49 10.71
C ALA A 55 -40.51 -21.31 10.13
N ASN A 56 -41.18 -20.18 9.92
CA ASN A 56 -40.70 -18.89 9.41
C ASN A 56 -40.35 -18.79 7.91
N ILE A 57 -41.16 -18.01 7.20
CA ILE A 57 -40.92 -17.56 5.81
C ILE A 57 -39.58 -16.83 5.70
N ALA A 58 -39.12 -16.15 6.76
CA ALA A 58 -37.81 -15.51 6.81
C ALA A 58 -36.63 -16.49 6.69
N ASP A 59 -36.73 -17.66 7.31
CA ASP A 59 -35.68 -18.68 7.30
C ASP A 59 -35.60 -19.40 5.94
N ILE A 60 -36.74 -19.50 5.22
CA ILE A 60 -36.81 -20.04 3.86
C ILE A 60 -36.17 -19.05 2.86
N ILE A 61 -36.39 -17.74 3.03
CA ILE A 61 -35.77 -16.72 2.18
C ILE A 61 -34.23 -16.70 2.36
N GLY A 62 -33.75 -16.75 3.61
CA GLY A 62 -32.30 -16.86 3.88
C GLY A 62 -31.68 -18.17 3.35
N ALA A 63 -32.42 -19.28 3.40
CA ALA A 63 -31.98 -20.54 2.81
C ALA A 63 -31.90 -20.49 1.28
N THR A 64 -32.78 -19.74 0.60
CA THR A 64 -32.73 -19.58 -0.86
C THR A 64 -31.53 -18.76 -1.33
N GLU A 65 -31.17 -17.68 -0.62
CA GLU A 65 -29.94 -16.90 -0.91
C GLU A 65 -28.69 -17.78 -0.73
N THR A 66 -28.62 -18.53 0.37
CA THR A 66 -27.49 -19.45 0.65
C THR A 66 -27.31 -20.53 -0.43
N ILE A 67 -28.40 -21.08 -0.97
CA ILE A 67 -28.34 -22.08 -2.06
C ILE A 67 -27.93 -21.42 -3.37
N GLN A 68 -28.38 -20.20 -3.63
CA GLN A 68 -28.04 -19.46 -4.83
C GLN A 68 -26.56 -19.05 -4.85
N ASP A 69 -26.01 -18.61 -3.73
CA ASP A 69 -24.58 -18.30 -3.56
C ASP A 69 -23.70 -19.56 -3.66
N TRP A 70 -24.20 -20.70 -3.21
CA TRP A 70 -23.49 -21.98 -3.40
C TRP A 70 -23.46 -22.42 -4.87
N LEU A 71 -24.54 -22.19 -5.61
CA LEU A 71 -24.63 -22.54 -7.03
C LEU A 71 -23.89 -21.55 -7.93
N ASN A 72 -23.82 -20.28 -7.54
CA ASN A 72 -23.14 -19.19 -8.24
C ASN A 72 -22.42 -18.29 -7.23
N PRO A 73 -21.21 -18.67 -6.77
CA PRO A 73 -20.48 -17.85 -5.81
C PRO A 73 -20.23 -16.45 -6.40
N PRO A 74 -20.27 -15.40 -5.56
CA PRO A 74 -20.00 -14.05 -6.01
C PRO A 74 -18.61 -13.98 -6.63
N VAL A 75 -18.47 -13.13 -7.66
CA VAL A 75 -17.18 -12.87 -8.28
C VAL A 75 -16.24 -12.26 -7.24
N GLU A 76 -14.98 -12.71 -7.18
CA GLU A 76 -14.00 -12.14 -6.24
C GLU A 76 -13.27 -10.93 -6.88
N LEU A 77 -13.32 -9.78 -6.22
CA LEU A 77 -12.56 -8.57 -6.56
C LEU A 77 -11.40 -8.40 -5.57
N CYS A 78 -10.15 -8.50 -6.04
CA CYS A 78 -8.97 -8.36 -5.21
C CYS A 78 -8.35 -6.97 -5.33
N ILE A 79 -8.10 -6.35 -4.19
CA ILE A 79 -7.49 -5.03 -4.04
C ILE A 79 -6.24 -5.18 -3.18
N ALA A 80 -5.09 -4.73 -3.67
CA ALA A 80 -3.83 -4.85 -2.92
C ALA A 80 -2.96 -3.60 -3.05
N GLY A 81 -2.07 -3.38 -2.08
CA GLY A 81 -1.10 -2.28 -2.11
C GLY A 81 -1.01 -1.49 -0.81
N SER A 82 -1.04 -0.16 -0.91
CA SER A 82 -0.69 0.78 0.17
C SER A 82 -1.38 0.49 1.50
N ASN A 83 -0.58 0.33 2.57
CA ASN A 83 -1.09 0.25 3.94
C ASN A 83 -1.72 1.55 4.43
N THR A 84 -1.45 2.69 3.81
CA THR A 84 -2.12 3.94 4.18
C THR A 84 -3.61 3.87 3.83
N ILE A 85 -3.92 3.27 2.68
CA ILE A 85 -5.28 3.18 2.15
C ILE A 85 -5.97 1.91 2.64
N LEU A 86 -5.24 0.79 2.63
CA LEU A 86 -5.76 -0.57 2.83
C LEU A 86 -5.36 -1.22 4.17
N GLY A 87 -4.44 -0.61 4.91
CA GLY A 87 -3.77 -1.24 6.05
C GLY A 87 -4.47 -1.06 7.40
N GLU A 88 -3.95 -1.76 8.39
CA GLU A 88 -4.48 -1.78 9.75
C GLU A 88 -4.39 -0.42 10.45
N GLY A 89 -5.43 -0.06 11.21
CA GLY A 89 -5.50 1.18 11.99
C GLY A 89 -6.37 2.28 11.38
N ILE A 90 -6.78 2.16 10.11
CA ILE A 90 -7.79 3.00 9.48
C ILE A 90 -8.76 2.13 8.67
N ASN A 91 -10.07 2.30 8.86
CA ASN A 91 -11.10 1.41 8.29
C ASN A 91 -11.67 1.90 6.93
N VAL A 92 -10.95 2.74 6.17
CA VAL A 92 -11.40 3.24 4.86
C VAL A 92 -11.74 2.10 3.91
N ALA A 93 -10.79 1.20 3.68
CA ALA A 93 -10.97 0.13 2.71
C ALA A 93 -12.05 -0.87 3.16
N ALA A 94 -12.18 -1.11 4.48
CA ALA A 94 -13.23 -1.96 5.02
C ALA A 94 -14.63 -1.38 4.75
N ASP A 95 -14.82 -0.08 4.99
CA ASP A 95 -16.10 0.60 4.71
C ASP A 95 -16.40 0.69 3.22
N TRP A 96 -15.39 0.93 2.38
CA TRP A 96 -15.56 0.85 0.93
C TRP A 96 -15.96 -0.54 0.48
N LYS A 97 -15.31 -1.59 1.00
CA LYS A 97 -15.67 -2.99 0.75
C LYS A 97 -17.13 -3.24 1.12
N THR A 98 -17.51 -3.00 2.38
CA THR A 98 -18.87 -3.28 2.86
C THR A 98 -19.90 -2.56 2.01
N SER A 99 -19.68 -1.26 1.77
CA SER A 99 -20.61 -0.47 0.98
C SER A 99 -20.66 -0.87 -0.50
N PHE A 100 -19.60 -1.44 -1.07
CA PHE A 100 -19.58 -1.89 -2.46
C PHE A 100 -20.21 -3.28 -2.59
N GLU A 101 -19.95 -4.20 -1.66
CA GLU A 101 -20.59 -5.52 -1.57
C GLU A 101 -22.11 -5.42 -1.35
N GLU A 102 -22.60 -4.37 -0.68
CA GLU A 102 -24.04 -4.09 -0.58
C GLU A 102 -24.70 -3.69 -1.91
N LEU A 103 -23.92 -3.13 -2.84
CA LEU A 103 -24.41 -2.61 -4.12
C LEU A 103 -24.24 -3.61 -5.27
N HIS A 104 -23.32 -4.56 -5.13
CA HIS A 104 -22.91 -5.49 -6.18
C HIS A 104 -22.85 -6.92 -5.62
N ASN A 105 -23.22 -7.92 -6.42
CA ASN A 105 -23.04 -9.33 -6.04
C ASN A 105 -21.58 -9.77 -6.22
N VAL A 106 -20.72 -9.30 -5.33
CA VAL A 106 -19.24 -9.42 -5.39
C VAL A 106 -18.70 -9.72 -3.99
N SER A 107 -17.57 -10.41 -3.92
CA SER A 107 -16.76 -10.56 -2.71
C SER A 107 -15.47 -9.78 -2.89
N VAL A 108 -15.23 -8.76 -2.07
CA VAL A 108 -14.04 -7.92 -2.14
C VAL A 108 -12.98 -8.46 -1.16
N ARG A 109 -11.80 -8.81 -1.66
CA ARG A 109 -10.62 -9.13 -0.83
C ARG A 109 -9.66 -7.95 -0.84
N ILE A 110 -9.26 -7.49 0.35
CA ILE A 110 -8.34 -6.36 0.54
C ILE A 110 -7.06 -6.85 1.20
N GLU A 111 -5.91 -6.47 0.64
CA GLU A 111 -4.59 -6.84 1.13
C GLU A 111 -3.67 -5.60 1.22
N GLY A 112 -3.54 -5.05 2.43
CA GLY A 112 -2.60 -3.95 2.74
C GLY A 112 -1.16 -4.44 2.90
N VAL A 113 -0.50 -4.74 1.79
CA VAL A 113 0.85 -5.35 1.73
C VAL A 113 1.98 -4.36 1.45
N GLY A 114 1.65 -3.10 1.18
CA GLY A 114 2.57 -2.06 0.72
C GLY A 114 2.54 -1.96 -0.80
N SER A 115 2.74 -0.75 -1.33
CA SER A 115 2.55 -0.48 -2.75
C SER A 115 3.55 -1.20 -3.65
N VAL A 116 4.82 -1.26 -3.26
CA VAL A 116 5.86 -2.07 -3.95
C VAL A 116 5.45 -3.53 -4.02
N ARG A 117 5.05 -4.12 -2.88
CA ARG A 117 4.66 -5.53 -2.82
C ARG A 117 3.38 -5.83 -3.60
N GLY A 118 2.44 -4.89 -3.62
CA GLY A 118 1.23 -4.98 -4.44
C GLY A 118 1.56 -5.10 -5.93
N VAL A 119 2.47 -4.26 -6.44
CA VAL A 119 2.97 -4.35 -7.83
C VAL A 119 3.63 -5.71 -8.10
N GLU A 120 4.47 -6.20 -7.19
CA GLU A 120 5.12 -7.50 -7.32
C GLU A 120 4.12 -8.67 -7.33
N MET A 121 3.07 -8.61 -6.53
CA MET A 121 1.99 -9.61 -6.51
C MET A 121 1.25 -9.61 -7.84
N ALA A 122 0.84 -8.44 -8.34
CA ALA A 122 0.19 -8.29 -9.63
C ALA A 122 1.06 -8.82 -10.78
N ALA A 123 2.34 -8.45 -10.82
CA ALA A 123 3.29 -8.91 -11.84
C ALA A 123 3.56 -10.43 -11.78
N ARG A 124 3.41 -11.06 -10.61
CA ARG A 124 3.51 -12.53 -10.45
C ARG A 124 2.21 -13.26 -10.78
N GLY A 125 1.17 -12.55 -11.21
CA GLY A 125 -0.14 -13.12 -11.54
C GLY A 125 -0.94 -13.56 -10.31
N GLU A 126 -0.60 -13.04 -9.13
CA GLU A 126 -1.45 -13.19 -7.95
C GLU A 126 -2.73 -12.36 -8.12
N CYS A 127 -3.73 -12.59 -7.27
CA CYS A 127 -5.02 -11.91 -7.41
C CYS A 127 -4.92 -10.44 -7.01
N VAL A 128 -4.75 -9.57 -8.00
CA VAL A 128 -4.76 -8.12 -7.84
C VAL A 128 -5.46 -7.51 -9.05
N HIS A 129 -6.65 -6.97 -8.84
CA HIS A 129 -7.46 -6.31 -9.88
C HIS A 129 -7.44 -4.79 -9.73
N VAL A 130 -7.27 -4.29 -8.50
CA VAL A 130 -7.06 -2.87 -8.21
C VAL A 130 -5.79 -2.73 -7.36
N LEU A 131 -4.86 -1.91 -7.82
CA LEU A 131 -3.68 -1.50 -7.04
C LEU A 131 -3.93 -0.19 -6.33
N ALA A 132 -3.74 -0.18 -5.01
CA ALA A 132 -3.75 1.04 -4.20
C ALA A 132 -2.32 1.55 -3.99
N MET A 133 -2.08 2.84 -4.25
CA MET A 133 -0.77 3.45 -4.02
C MET A 133 -0.89 4.77 -3.27
N SER A 134 0.01 4.99 -2.32
CA SER A 134 0.10 6.24 -1.56
C SER A 134 1.10 7.23 -2.17
N GLU A 135 1.54 6.92 -3.38
CA GLU A 135 2.54 7.60 -4.16
C GLU A 135 2.31 7.28 -5.64
N PRO A 136 2.81 8.11 -6.56
CA PRO A 136 2.70 7.83 -7.99
C PRO A 136 3.37 6.51 -8.36
N MET A 137 2.77 5.77 -9.29
CA MET A 137 3.43 4.60 -9.88
C MET A 137 4.69 5.06 -10.64
N THR A 138 5.84 4.50 -10.27
CA THR A 138 7.11 4.78 -10.93
C THR A 138 7.19 4.10 -12.31
N ASP A 139 8.06 4.60 -13.18
CA ASP A 139 8.33 3.95 -14.48
C ASP A 139 8.83 2.51 -14.31
N VAL A 140 9.61 2.22 -13.28
CA VAL A 140 10.12 0.87 -12.98
C VAL A 140 8.94 -0.07 -12.67
N GLN A 141 8.03 0.35 -11.79
CA GLN A 141 6.83 -0.43 -11.44
C GLN A 141 5.89 -0.59 -12.64
N TYR A 142 5.67 0.46 -13.43
CA TYR A 142 4.85 0.40 -14.64
C TYR A 142 5.44 -0.59 -15.68
N ASN A 143 6.75 -0.54 -15.89
CA ASN A 143 7.46 -1.45 -16.80
C ASN A 143 7.45 -2.90 -16.27
N GLN A 144 7.50 -3.10 -14.95
CA GLN A 144 7.36 -4.42 -14.35
C GLN A 144 5.98 -5.04 -14.62
N LEU A 145 4.89 -4.27 -14.46
CA LEU A 145 3.54 -4.74 -14.77
C LEU A 145 3.39 -5.07 -16.26
N THR A 146 3.76 -4.13 -17.13
CA THR A 146 3.61 -4.30 -18.58
C THR A 146 4.49 -5.44 -19.12
N GLY A 147 5.71 -5.61 -18.58
CA GLY A 147 6.58 -6.74 -18.88
C GLY A 147 5.99 -8.10 -18.47
N ALA A 148 5.11 -8.13 -17.46
CA ALA A 148 4.35 -9.31 -17.06
C ALA A 148 3.03 -9.49 -17.84
N GLY A 149 2.73 -8.64 -18.83
CA GLY A 149 1.48 -8.68 -19.59
C GLY A 149 0.28 -8.10 -18.85
N VAL A 150 0.50 -7.40 -17.74
CA VAL A 150 -0.51 -6.68 -16.96
C VAL A 150 -0.53 -5.23 -17.39
N GLN A 151 -1.70 -4.70 -17.70
CA GLN A 151 -1.89 -3.32 -18.18
C GLN A 151 -2.71 -2.51 -17.18
N VAL A 152 -2.40 -1.22 -17.08
CA VAL A 152 -3.24 -0.26 -16.36
C VAL A 152 -4.39 0.15 -17.28
N GLN A 153 -5.61 -0.27 -16.93
CA GLN A 153 -6.85 0.03 -17.67
C GLN A 153 -7.48 1.32 -17.19
N CYS A 154 -7.41 1.60 -15.89
CA CYS A 154 -7.81 2.88 -15.32
C CYS A 154 -6.76 3.39 -14.33
N ALA A 155 -6.61 4.71 -14.23
CA ALA A 155 -5.71 5.35 -13.28
C ALA A 155 -6.30 6.66 -12.74
N ALA A 156 -6.36 6.78 -11.42
CA ALA A 156 -6.98 7.92 -10.78
C ALA A 156 -6.39 8.17 -9.39
N GLU A 157 -6.20 9.44 -9.02
CA GLU A 157 -6.19 9.84 -7.63
C GLU A 157 -7.58 9.59 -7.03
N ILE A 158 -7.63 9.27 -5.76
CA ILE A 158 -8.87 9.04 -5.02
C ILE A 158 -9.07 10.03 -3.89
N GLY A 159 -8.03 10.79 -3.55
CA GLY A 159 -8.01 11.77 -2.48
C GLY A 159 -6.57 12.16 -2.14
N TYR A 160 -6.41 12.83 -1.02
CA TYR A 160 -5.11 13.27 -0.52
C TYR A 160 -4.94 12.89 0.95
N ASP A 161 -3.69 12.70 1.33
CA ASP A 161 -3.26 12.51 2.70
C ASP A 161 -2.14 13.50 3.00
N VAL A 162 -1.98 13.82 4.27
CA VAL A 162 -0.94 14.72 4.74
C VAL A 162 -0.01 13.94 5.66
N VAL A 163 1.30 14.14 5.50
CA VAL A 163 2.29 13.57 6.41
C VAL A 163 2.49 14.52 7.59
N ALA A 164 2.28 13.98 8.80
CA ALA A 164 2.49 14.67 10.06
C ALA A 164 3.74 14.12 10.76
N PHE A 165 4.46 15.00 11.45
CA PHE A 165 5.63 14.64 12.27
C PHE A 165 5.28 14.67 13.75
N VAL A 166 5.73 13.67 14.50
CA VAL A 166 5.56 13.53 15.94
C VAL A 166 6.89 13.23 16.61
N THR A 167 7.09 13.77 17.80
CA THR A 167 8.30 13.60 18.61
C THR A 167 7.95 13.01 19.97
N ASP A 168 8.98 12.70 20.75
CA ASP A 168 8.84 12.31 22.15
C ASP A 168 8.01 13.30 22.99
N ILE A 169 7.46 12.80 24.09
CA ILE A 169 6.50 13.53 24.92
C ILE A 169 7.09 14.76 25.63
N GLU A 170 8.42 14.82 25.79
CA GLU A 170 9.14 15.88 26.51
C GLU A 170 9.76 16.94 25.58
N ASN A 171 9.67 16.77 24.27
CA ASN A 171 10.20 17.75 23.33
C ASN A 171 9.38 19.05 23.40
N THR A 172 10.08 20.18 23.49
CA THR A 172 9.46 21.50 23.66
C THR A 172 9.56 22.39 22.42
N LEU A 173 10.10 21.86 21.33
CA LEU A 173 10.21 22.57 20.07
C LEU A 173 8.81 22.84 19.51
N SER A 174 8.56 24.09 19.16
CA SER A 174 7.23 24.53 18.70
C SER A 174 7.03 24.40 17.19
N THR A 175 8.11 24.26 16.42
CA THR A 175 8.06 24.09 14.96
C THR A 175 9.41 23.66 14.40
N ILE A 176 9.42 23.05 13.21
CA ILE A 176 10.61 22.81 12.40
C ILE A 176 10.42 23.49 11.03
N ASN A 177 11.44 24.21 10.55
CA ASN A 177 11.45 24.68 9.17
C ASN A 177 11.64 23.50 8.21
N ILE A 178 10.89 23.45 7.09
CA ILE A 178 10.98 22.36 6.11
C ILE A 178 12.41 22.10 5.61
N ARG A 179 13.27 23.13 5.54
CA ARG A 179 14.70 22.97 5.18
C ARG A 179 15.51 22.28 6.26
N ASP A 180 15.21 22.57 7.52
CA ASP A 180 15.86 21.89 8.65
C ASP A 180 15.38 20.45 8.76
N LEU A 181 14.11 20.18 8.43
CA LEU A 181 13.59 18.82 8.35
C LEU A 181 14.33 17.98 7.31
N ASP A 182 14.60 18.51 6.12
CA ASP A 182 15.46 17.87 5.11
C ASP A 182 16.85 17.55 5.70
N ASN A 183 17.52 18.54 6.31
CA ASN A 183 18.82 18.36 6.94
C ASN A 183 18.83 17.31 8.07
N ILE A 184 17.76 17.19 8.84
CA ILE A 184 17.57 16.14 9.84
C ILE A 184 17.50 14.77 9.16
N LEU A 185 16.64 14.63 8.14
CA LEU A 185 16.37 13.36 7.46
C LEU A 185 17.59 12.78 6.75
N ILE A 186 18.51 13.63 6.29
CA ILE A 186 19.79 13.23 5.69
C ILE A 186 20.95 13.16 6.69
N GLY A 187 20.73 13.50 7.96
CA GLY A 187 21.73 13.41 9.03
C GLY A 187 22.78 14.54 9.02
N SER A 188 22.50 15.66 8.36
CA SER A 188 23.31 16.88 8.45
C SER A 188 23.04 17.65 9.74
N ILE A 189 21.81 17.58 10.26
CA ILE A 189 21.45 17.97 11.64
C ILE A 189 21.20 16.68 12.42
N ARG A 190 21.87 16.52 13.56
CA ARG A 190 21.83 15.29 14.36
C ARG A 190 21.42 15.51 15.81
N GLU A 191 21.35 16.75 16.26
CA GLU A 191 20.96 17.12 17.61
C GLU A 191 19.88 18.21 17.58
N TRP A 192 18.90 18.11 18.48
CA TRP A 192 17.82 19.09 18.61
C TRP A 192 18.36 20.49 18.95
N GLY A 193 19.52 20.56 19.61
CA GLY A 193 20.21 21.80 19.94
C GLY A 193 20.67 22.62 18.73
N GLU A 194 20.81 21.99 17.57
CA GLU A 194 21.24 22.67 16.33
C GLU A 194 20.10 23.47 15.68
N LEU A 195 18.84 23.19 16.06
CA LEU A 195 17.67 23.84 15.50
C LEU A 195 17.40 25.21 16.14
N PRO A 196 16.97 26.20 15.34
CA PRO A 196 16.48 27.47 15.87
C PRO A 196 15.32 27.27 16.85
N GLY A 197 15.33 27.99 17.97
CA GLY A 197 14.26 27.92 18.98
C GLY A 197 14.37 26.74 19.96
N SER A 198 15.42 25.92 19.84
CA SER A 198 15.73 24.87 20.83
C SER A 198 15.99 25.46 22.22
N ARG A 199 15.55 24.76 23.27
CA ARG A 199 15.81 25.17 24.65
C ARG A 199 17.14 24.63 25.13
N ARG A 200 17.66 25.18 26.22
CA ARG A 200 18.89 24.69 26.86
C ARG A 200 18.83 23.21 27.23
N THR A 201 17.64 22.70 27.56
CA THR A 201 17.40 21.27 27.87
C THR A 201 17.60 20.35 26.66
N ASP A 202 17.58 20.92 25.44
CA ASP A 202 17.64 20.18 24.18
C ASP A 202 19.03 20.25 23.52
N GLN A 203 19.97 21.05 24.07
CA GLN A 203 21.26 21.36 23.45
C GLN A 203 22.17 20.15 23.18
N SER A 204 21.96 19.03 23.87
CA SER A 204 22.74 17.80 23.70
C SER A 204 21.84 16.58 23.46
N ARG A 205 20.61 16.80 22.98
CA ARG A 205 19.66 15.72 22.70
C ARG A 205 19.87 15.24 21.26
N PRO A 206 20.33 13.99 21.04
CA PRO A 206 20.42 13.43 19.69
C PRO A 206 19.03 13.28 19.07
N ILE A 207 18.97 13.37 17.75
CA ILE A 207 17.78 13.10 16.96
C ILE A 207 17.81 11.63 16.54
N TYR A 208 16.76 10.87 16.89
CA TYR A 208 16.55 9.50 16.41
C TYR A 208 15.38 9.50 15.43
N LEU A 209 15.60 9.06 14.20
CA LEU A 209 14.55 8.99 13.18
C LEU A 209 13.91 7.61 13.20
N LEU A 210 12.63 7.52 13.53
CA LEU A 210 11.91 6.25 13.51
C LEU A 210 11.17 6.15 12.19
N ALA A 211 11.34 5.03 11.49
CA ALA A 211 10.70 4.82 10.20
C ALA A 211 10.47 3.34 9.92
N ARG A 212 9.49 3.05 9.06
CA ARG A 212 9.18 1.70 8.61
C ARG A 212 9.88 1.40 7.29
N PRO A 213 10.79 0.41 7.21
CA PRO A 213 11.31 -0.09 5.95
C PRO A 213 10.18 -0.58 5.03
N GLY A 214 10.28 -0.32 3.72
CA GLY A 214 9.28 -0.76 2.73
C GLY A 214 7.89 -0.09 2.84
N SER A 215 7.74 0.95 3.67
CA SER A 215 6.51 1.73 3.76
C SER A 215 6.47 2.81 2.67
N GLY A 216 5.39 2.87 1.90
CA GLY A 216 5.18 3.95 0.91
C GLY A 216 5.20 5.35 1.53
N THR A 217 4.82 5.50 2.81
CA THR A 217 4.95 6.79 3.53
C THR A 217 6.41 7.15 3.83
N THR A 218 7.23 6.16 4.17
CA THR A 218 8.67 6.36 4.37
C THR A 218 9.31 6.77 3.06
N GLU A 219 9.05 6.01 1.99
CA GLU A 219 9.56 6.31 0.65
C GLU A 219 9.13 7.69 0.17
N PHE A 220 7.85 8.06 0.38
CA PHE A 220 7.33 9.38 0.05
C PHE A 220 8.12 10.50 0.75
N VAL A 221 8.37 10.40 2.06
CA VAL A 221 9.13 11.43 2.80
C VAL A 221 10.58 11.49 2.37
N LEU A 222 11.22 10.35 2.17
CA LEU A 222 12.62 10.32 1.71
C LEU A 222 12.78 10.96 0.35
N ILE A 223 11.89 10.67 -0.60
CA ILE A 223 11.96 11.22 -1.96
C ILE A 223 11.61 12.71 -1.96
N ASN A 224 10.50 13.10 -1.34
CA ASN A 224 9.94 14.45 -1.50
C ASN A 224 10.54 15.48 -0.54
N VAL A 225 11.04 15.04 0.61
CA VAL A 225 11.63 15.93 1.63
C VAL A 225 13.14 15.78 1.65
N ALA A 226 13.64 14.57 1.93
CA ALA A 226 15.08 14.31 2.07
C ALA A 226 15.83 14.24 0.72
N ARG A 227 15.08 14.25 -0.40
CA ARG A 227 15.62 14.09 -1.77
C ARG A 227 16.52 12.88 -1.91
N TYR A 228 16.15 11.81 -1.22
CA TYR A 228 16.87 10.55 -1.17
C TYR A 228 16.04 9.45 -1.81
N THR A 229 16.68 8.70 -2.70
CA THR A 229 16.15 7.46 -3.26
C THR A 229 17.13 6.35 -2.93
N ASP A 230 16.63 5.25 -2.40
CA ASP A 230 17.42 4.07 -2.11
C ASP A 230 18.05 3.53 -3.42
N PRO A 231 19.39 3.47 -3.52
CA PRO A 231 20.07 3.01 -4.72
C PRO A 231 19.92 1.50 -4.97
N ASP A 232 19.63 0.70 -3.94
CA ASP A 232 19.40 -0.74 -4.08
C ASP A 232 18.31 -1.23 -3.10
N PRO A 233 17.04 -1.28 -3.54
CA PRO A 233 15.93 -1.69 -2.68
C PRO A 233 15.99 -3.17 -2.25
N ASN A 234 16.97 -3.95 -2.72
CA ASN A 234 17.16 -5.36 -2.36
C ASN A 234 18.15 -5.55 -1.21
N ASP A 235 18.84 -4.50 -0.77
CA ASP A 235 19.69 -4.55 0.40
C ASP A 235 18.90 -4.22 1.69
N ASN A 236 19.61 -4.08 2.81
CA ASN A 236 18.99 -3.70 4.09
C ASN A 236 19.27 -2.23 4.45
N GLN A 237 19.64 -1.40 3.47
CA GLN A 237 20.05 0.00 3.60
C GLN A 237 19.01 0.94 3.01
N TYR A 238 17.81 0.90 3.58
CA TYR A 238 16.66 1.70 3.16
C TYR A 238 16.80 3.22 3.36
N PHE A 239 17.82 3.67 4.09
CA PHE A 239 17.91 5.03 4.63
C PHE A 239 19.26 5.70 4.32
N PRO A 240 19.31 7.06 4.28
CA PRO A 240 20.56 7.80 4.21
C PRO A 240 21.59 7.32 5.25
N PRO A 241 22.82 6.97 4.86
CA PRO A 241 23.80 6.34 5.76
C PRO A 241 24.23 7.24 6.93
N ASP A 242 24.12 8.55 6.75
CA ASP A 242 24.53 9.55 7.74
C ASP A 242 23.44 9.86 8.77
N ALA A 243 22.21 9.40 8.56
CA ALA A 243 21.10 9.70 9.44
C ALA A 243 20.88 8.59 10.48
N ASN A 244 20.43 8.99 11.66
CA ASN A 244 20.31 8.11 12.83
C ASN A 244 18.94 7.39 12.85
N TYR A 245 18.76 6.47 11.91
CA TYR A 245 17.51 5.74 11.73
C TYR A 245 17.37 4.55 12.69
N ILE A 246 16.18 4.40 13.27
CA ILE A 246 15.74 3.25 14.05
C ILE A 246 14.53 2.63 13.33
N PRO A 247 14.66 1.42 12.75
CA PRO A 247 13.54 0.78 12.06
C PRO A 247 12.48 0.30 13.06
N CYS A 248 11.21 0.45 12.68
CA CYS A 248 10.07 -0.06 13.44
C CYS A 248 9.10 -0.85 12.53
N PRO A 249 8.38 -1.86 13.07
CA PRO A 249 7.61 -2.81 12.26
C PRO A 249 6.20 -2.32 11.86
N SER A 250 5.60 -1.41 12.61
CA SER A 250 4.22 -0.93 12.40
C SER A 250 4.05 0.51 12.88
N ASN A 251 2.95 1.17 12.50
CA ASN A 251 2.68 2.54 12.95
C ASN A 251 2.58 2.63 14.47
N ASP A 252 1.89 1.68 15.11
CA ASP A 252 1.76 1.62 16.57
C ASP A 252 3.13 1.46 17.24
N ALA A 253 3.96 0.53 16.76
CA ALA A 253 5.28 0.30 17.32
C ALA A 253 6.21 1.52 17.13
N CYS A 254 6.12 2.21 16.00
CA CYS A 254 6.86 3.46 15.78
C CYS A 254 6.38 4.55 16.73
N LEU A 255 5.07 4.72 16.92
CA LEU A 255 4.52 5.74 17.81
C LEU A 255 4.90 5.46 19.26
N ASP A 256 4.73 4.23 19.75
CA ASP A 256 5.11 3.83 21.11
C ASP A 256 6.59 4.10 21.39
N LEU A 257 7.46 3.73 20.44
CA LEU A 257 8.89 3.97 20.57
C LEU A 257 9.22 5.47 20.48
N THR A 258 8.51 6.24 19.65
CA THR A 258 8.67 7.69 19.55
C THR A 258 8.37 8.34 20.90
N LEU A 259 7.18 8.08 21.45
CA LEU A 259 6.71 8.71 22.68
C LEU A 259 7.61 8.40 23.89
N SER A 260 8.27 7.24 23.89
CA SER A 260 9.15 6.78 24.97
C SER A 260 10.64 7.05 24.77
N THR A 261 11.08 7.42 23.56
CA THR A 261 12.49 7.65 23.24
C THR A 261 12.78 9.13 23.15
N LEU A 262 13.47 9.68 24.14
CA LEU A 262 13.87 11.09 24.13
C LEU A 262 14.66 11.45 22.88
N GLY A 263 14.25 12.53 22.21
CA GLY A 263 14.86 13.02 20.99
C GLY A 263 14.40 12.29 19.73
N SER A 264 13.37 11.45 19.81
CA SER A 264 12.82 10.76 18.64
C SER A 264 12.05 11.70 17.71
N LEU A 265 12.02 11.34 16.42
CA LEU A 265 11.18 11.95 15.41
C LEU A 265 10.60 10.84 14.52
N TYR A 266 9.30 10.84 14.36
CA TYR A 266 8.55 9.91 13.52
C TYR A 266 7.57 10.66 12.64
N TRP A 267 7.18 10.06 11.52
CA TRP A 267 6.18 10.60 10.63
C TRP A 267 5.22 9.53 10.13
N VAL A 268 3.98 9.94 9.91
CA VAL A 268 2.91 9.06 9.45
C VAL A 268 1.80 9.89 8.84
N SER A 269 0.85 9.22 8.19
CA SER A 269 -0.41 9.83 7.76
C SER A 269 -1.10 10.57 8.92
N SER A 270 -1.52 11.81 8.65
CA SER A 270 -2.33 12.59 9.58
C SER A 270 -3.67 11.92 9.85
N ALA A 271 -4.23 11.22 8.85
CA ALA A 271 -5.48 10.48 9.01
C ALA A 271 -5.33 9.37 10.08
N TRP A 272 -4.23 8.62 10.03
CA TRP A 272 -3.94 7.61 11.05
C TRP A 272 -3.65 8.26 12.40
N MET A 273 -2.90 9.36 12.41
CA MET A 273 -2.55 10.06 13.63
C MET A 273 -3.78 10.59 14.39
N ARG A 274 -4.83 11.02 13.67
CA ARG A 274 -6.10 11.48 14.26
C ARG A 274 -6.90 10.37 14.94
N THR A 275 -6.58 9.10 14.71
CA THR A 275 -7.21 7.98 15.42
C THR A 275 -6.54 7.68 16.76
N GLN A 276 -5.39 8.32 17.04
CA GLN A 276 -4.62 8.14 18.26
C GLN A 276 -5.08 9.10 19.38
N PRO A 277 -4.84 8.79 20.67
CA PRO A 277 -5.26 9.66 21.76
C PRO A 277 -4.45 10.98 21.75
N PRO A 278 -5.10 12.13 21.54
CA PRO A 278 -4.42 13.40 21.26
C PRO A 278 -3.57 13.92 22.42
N GLU A 279 -3.87 13.55 23.66
CA GLU A 279 -3.14 13.97 24.86
C GLU A 279 -1.67 13.50 24.89
N TYR A 280 -1.38 12.38 24.21
CA TYR A 280 -0.03 11.83 24.10
C TYR A 280 0.72 12.34 22.88
N LEU A 281 0.02 12.89 21.89
CA LEU A 281 0.65 13.35 20.66
C LEU A 281 1.43 14.64 20.89
N ARG A 282 2.68 14.66 20.44
CA ARG A 282 3.50 15.86 20.31
C ARG A 282 3.80 16.08 18.84
N ILE A 283 2.81 16.62 18.14
CA ILE A 283 2.96 16.99 16.74
C ILE A 283 3.91 18.16 16.65
N ILE A 284 4.82 18.11 15.68
CA ILE A 284 5.69 19.23 15.34
C ILE A 284 5.08 19.95 14.13
N PRO A 285 4.56 21.17 14.32
CA PRO A 285 4.15 22.03 13.21
C PRO A 285 5.30 22.30 12.25
N ILE A 286 5.04 22.20 10.95
CA ILE A 286 6.05 22.48 9.93
C ILE A 286 5.90 23.93 9.46
N LEU A 287 7.02 24.62 9.36
CA LEU A 287 7.14 25.99 8.90
C LEU A 287 7.73 26.01 7.48
N GLN A 288 7.07 26.71 6.56
CA GLN A 288 7.57 26.98 5.21
C GLN A 288 7.92 28.46 5.04
N GLY A 289 9.20 28.75 4.82
CA GLY A 289 9.66 30.14 4.69
C GLY A 289 9.36 30.98 5.94
N ASP A 290 8.68 32.10 5.74
CA ASP A 290 8.28 33.05 6.78
C ASP A 290 6.77 32.96 7.15
N GLU A 291 6.12 31.87 6.74
CA GLU A 291 4.68 31.64 6.96
C GLU A 291 4.37 31.23 8.41
N ALA A 292 3.09 31.04 8.75
CA ALA A 292 2.73 30.49 10.05
C ALA A 292 3.01 28.99 10.07
N PRO A 293 3.54 28.42 11.17
CA PRO A 293 3.70 26.98 11.28
C PRO A 293 2.33 26.29 11.38
N ILE A 294 2.14 25.22 10.61
CA ILE A 294 0.83 24.54 10.51
C ILE A 294 0.85 23.19 11.19
N ASN A 295 -0.14 22.94 12.03
CA ASN A 295 -0.40 21.63 12.63
C ASN A 295 -1.44 20.88 11.77
N PRO A 296 -1.04 19.79 11.07
CA PRO A 296 -1.93 19.06 10.16
C PRO A 296 -3.05 18.29 10.86
N LEU A 297 -3.07 18.24 12.20
CA LEU A 297 -4.14 17.60 12.97
C LEU A 297 -5.24 18.56 13.44
N THR A 298 -5.14 19.85 13.14
CA THR A 298 -6.24 20.81 13.42
C THR A 298 -7.42 20.56 12.49
N GLN A 299 -8.66 20.80 12.91
CA GLN A 299 -9.86 20.36 12.16
C GLN A 299 -10.03 21.06 10.79
N ASP A 300 -9.48 22.26 10.62
CA ASP A 300 -9.71 23.13 9.46
C ASP A 300 -8.38 23.48 8.75
N VAL A 301 -7.50 22.49 8.55
CA VAL A 301 -6.24 22.73 7.82
C VAL A 301 -6.54 23.02 6.37
N ASP A 302 -6.15 24.21 5.92
CA ASP A 302 -6.09 24.52 4.50
C ASP A 302 -4.87 23.82 3.89
N LEU A 303 -5.11 22.92 2.94
CA LEU A 303 -4.05 22.20 2.27
C LEU A 303 -3.20 23.09 1.36
N ASP A 304 -3.73 24.22 0.89
CA ASP A 304 -2.96 25.18 0.09
C ASP A 304 -1.93 25.94 0.94
N GLU A 305 -2.09 25.95 2.26
CA GLU A 305 -1.13 26.54 3.19
C GLU A 305 -0.11 25.50 3.72
N TYR A 306 -0.39 24.20 3.60
CA TYR A 306 0.50 23.15 4.11
C TYR A 306 1.64 22.85 3.11
N PRO A 307 2.86 22.49 3.57
CA PRO A 307 3.97 22.24 2.67
C PRO A 307 3.65 21.17 1.62
N VAL A 308 3.67 21.59 0.35
CA VAL A 308 3.27 20.77 -0.81
C VAL A 308 4.02 19.43 -0.89
N GLN A 309 5.28 19.36 -0.41
CA GLN A 309 6.08 18.14 -0.39
C GLN A 309 5.63 17.11 0.67
N LEU A 310 4.75 17.52 1.59
CA LEU A 310 4.18 16.68 2.64
C LEU A 310 2.71 16.31 2.39
N ILE A 311 2.13 16.80 1.29
CA ILE A 311 0.80 16.41 0.82
C ILE A 311 0.98 15.39 -0.27
N ARG A 312 0.33 14.23 -0.14
CA ARG A 312 0.44 13.15 -1.13
C ARG A 312 -0.92 12.81 -1.73
N PRO A 313 -1.03 12.77 -3.06
CA PRO A 313 -2.17 12.14 -3.71
C PRO A 313 -2.17 10.64 -3.44
N LEU A 314 -3.35 10.10 -3.19
CA LEU A 314 -3.62 8.67 -3.07
C LEU A 314 -4.18 8.17 -4.39
N TYR A 315 -3.79 6.99 -4.85
CA TYR A 315 -4.14 6.47 -6.16
C TYR A 315 -4.79 5.10 -6.09
N LEU A 316 -5.70 4.85 -7.03
CA LEU A 316 -6.11 3.52 -7.43
C LEU A 316 -5.83 3.33 -8.92
N TYR A 317 -5.29 2.15 -9.25
CA TYR A 317 -5.06 1.70 -10.62
C TYR A 317 -5.85 0.41 -10.87
N VAL A 318 -6.74 0.44 -11.85
CA VAL A 318 -7.46 -0.77 -12.28
C VAL A 318 -6.58 -1.52 -13.26
N LEU A 319 -6.34 -2.79 -12.98
CA LEU A 319 -5.52 -3.66 -13.80
C LEU A 319 -6.37 -4.48 -14.76
N GLY A 320 -5.82 -4.73 -15.95
CA GLY A 320 -6.37 -5.64 -16.93
C GLY A 320 -5.28 -6.37 -17.70
N GLY A 321 -5.68 -7.19 -18.67
CA GLY A 321 -4.77 -8.10 -19.34
C GLY A 321 -4.39 -9.31 -18.47
N GLY A 322 -3.35 -10.05 -18.88
CA GLY A 322 -2.96 -11.30 -18.22
C GLY A 322 -4.11 -12.30 -18.10
N ASN A 323 -4.37 -12.77 -16.88
CA ASN A 323 -5.43 -13.72 -16.55
C ASN A 323 -6.69 -13.05 -15.95
N ILE A 324 -6.77 -11.71 -15.97
CA ILE A 324 -7.91 -10.97 -15.39
C ILE A 324 -9.12 -11.13 -16.31
N ASN A 325 -10.22 -11.65 -15.76
CA ASN A 325 -11.44 -11.87 -16.55
C ASN A 325 -12.17 -10.52 -16.82
N PRO A 326 -12.92 -10.40 -17.93
CA PRO A 326 -13.63 -9.16 -18.28
C PRO A 326 -14.70 -8.69 -17.27
N GLN A 327 -15.47 -9.63 -16.68
CA GLN A 327 -16.46 -9.32 -15.65
C GLN A 327 -15.81 -8.74 -14.38
N VAL A 328 -14.67 -9.28 -13.97
CA VAL A 328 -13.87 -8.76 -12.85
C VAL A 328 -13.30 -7.38 -13.19
N SER A 329 -12.83 -7.20 -14.43
CA SER A 329 -12.33 -5.92 -14.91
C SER A 329 -13.41 -4.83 -14.85
N GLU A 330 -14.67 -5.15 -15.20
CA GLU A 330 -15.79 -4.23 -15.07
C GLU A 330 -16.06 -3.87 -13.61
N LEU A 331 -16.12 -4.88 -12.72
CA LEU A 331 -16.30 -4.65 -11.28
C LEU A 331 -15.16 -3.80 -10.67
N ALA A 332 -13.93 -3.98 -11.15
CA ALA A 332 -12.79 -3.17 -10.70
C ALA A 332 -12.93 -1.70 -11.13
N ASN A 333 -13.44 -1.45 -12.34
CA ASN A 333 -13.76 -0.10 -12.81
C ASN A 333 -14.94 0.52 -12.03
N GLU A 334 -16.00 -0.25 -11.79
CA GLU A 334 -17.12 0.16 -10.96
C GLU A 334 -16.66 0.50 -9.54
N PHE A 335 -15.72 -0.27 -8.97
CA PHE A 335 -15.14 0.02 -7.66
C PHE A 335 -14.36 1.35 -7.64
N LEU A 336 -13.52 1.60 -8.65
CA LEU A 336 -12.82 2.89 -8.78
C LEU A 336 -13.82 4.05 -8.90
N THR A 337 -14.86 3.87 -9.70
CA THR A 337 -15.95 4.85 -9.89
C THR A 337 -16.69 5.10 -8.57
N TYR A 338 -16.99 4.04 -7.82
CA TYR A 338 -17.61 4.12 -6.51
C TYR A 338 -16.73 4.89 -5.51
N VAL A 339 -15.44 4.56 -5.41
CA VAL A 339 -14.49 5.24 -4.51
C VAL A 339 -14.43 6.73 -4.80
N ARG A 340 -14.45 7.13 -6.08
CA ARG A 340 -14.46 8.53 -6.51
C ARG A 340 -15.83 9.20 -6.46
N SER A 341 -16.92 8.46 -6.25
CA SER A 341 -18.27 9.01 -6.09
C SER A 341 -18.41 9.78 -4.78
N VAL A 342 -19.48 10.58 -4.63
CA VAL A 342 -19.78 11.27 -3.37
C VAL A 342 -19.83 10.29 -2.17
N ARG A 343 -20.45 9.11 -2.34
CA ARG A 343 -20.54 8.11 -1.26
C ARG A 343 -19.16 7.54 -0.91
N GLY A 344 -18.31 7.28 -1.91
CA GLY A 344 -16.94 6.82 -1.69
C GLY A 344 -16.07 7.88 -1.01
N GLN A 345 -16.24 9.15 -1.38
CA GLN A 345 -15.49 10.27 -0.79
C GLN A 345 -15.92 10.60 0.64
N GLN A 346 -17.20 10.42 0.99
CA GLN A 346 -17.67 10.52 2.37
C GLN A 346 -16.97 9.52 3.31
N VAL A 347 -16.59 8.34 2.79
CA VAL A 347 -15.78 7.38 3.55
C VAL A 347 -14.37 7.93 3.80
N LEU A 348 -13.74 8.60 2.83
CA LEU A 348 -12.43 9.24 3.06
C LEU A 348 -12.49 10.30 4.15
N GLU A 349 -13.47 11.20 4.07
CA GLU A 349 -13.66 12.27 5.05
C GLU A 349 -13.93 11.71 6.45
N LYS A 350 -14.75 10.65 6.55
CA LYS A 350 -15.01 9.94 7.82
C LYS A 350 -13.72 9.48 8.50
N TYR A 351 -12.70 9.15 7.70
CA TYR A 351 -11.39 8.71 8.17
C TYR A 351 -10.31 9.78 7.98
N TYR A 352 -10.68 11.05 7.91
CA TYR A 352 -9.79 12.22 7.92
C TYR A 352 -8.81 12.33 6.74
N PHE A 353 -9.11 11.64 5.64
CA PHE A 353 -8.47 11.93 4.36
C PHE A 353 -9.18 13.08 3.67
N TYR A 354 -8.48 13.75 2.76
CA TYR A 354 -9.02 14.84 1.98
C TYR A 354 -9.54 14.32 0.64
N THR A 355 -10.65 14.87 0.17
CA THR A 355 -11.33 14.35 -1.02
C THR A 355 -10.62 14.76 -2.30
N HIS A 356 -10.82 14.01 -3.40
CA HIS A 356 -10.32 14.46 -4.71
C HIS A 356 -11.11 15.66 -5.28
N PHE A 357 -12.28 15.98 -4.71
CA PHE A 357 -13.08 17.13 -5.12
C PHE A 357 -12.44 18.45 -4.75
N ASP A 358 -11.69 18.48 -3.65
CA ASP A 358 -10.98 19.65 -3.16
C ASP A 358 -9.48 19.46 -3.33
N LYS A 359 -9.05 19.53 -4.60
CA LYS A 359 -7.65 19.37 -4.97
C LYS A 359 -6.85 20.60 -4.53
N PRO A 360 -5.74 20.43 -3.78
CA PRO A 360 -4.82 21.53 -3.51
C PRO A 360 -4.18 22.04 -4.80
N ALA A 361 -4.09 23.37 -4.95
CA ALA A 361 -3.77 24.04 -6.20
C ALA A 361 -2.39 23.63 -6.77
N GLU A 362 -1.40 23.45 -5.90
CA GLU A 362 -0.02 23.20 -6.29
C GLU A 362 0.34 21.71 -6.42
N ILE A 363 -0.59 20.79 -6.13
CA ILE A 363 -0.30 19.36 -6.12
C ILE A 363 -0.32 18.77 -7.54
N ALA A 364 0.83 18.26 -7.96
CA ALA A 364 0.94 17.45 -9.16
C ALA A 364 0.28 16.08 -8.95
N ILE A 365 -0.40 15.58 -9.98
CA ILE A 365 -0.99 14.23 -10.00
C ILE A 365 -0.36 13.48 -11.18
N PRO A 366 0.90 13.05 -11.04
CA PRO A 366 1.54 12.23 -12.06
C PRO A 366 0.82 10.88 -12.18
N LEU A 367 0.59 10.45 -13.41
CA LEU A 367 -0.12 9.23 -13.76
C LEU A 367 0.65 8.48 -14.85
N PRO A 368 0.44 7.15 -14.96
CA PRO A 368 1.08 6.36 -16.00
C PRO A 368 0.74 6.82 -17.44
N PRO A 369 1.56 6.44 -18.43
CA PRO A 369 1.35 6.80 -19.82
C PRO A 369 -0.07 6.54 -20.35
N GLY A 370 -0.66 7.55 -20.98
CA GLY A 370 -2.02 7.55 -21.53
C GLY A 370 -3.12 7.89 -20.52
N PHE A 371 -2.77 8.29 -19.29
CA PHE A 371 -3.70 8.84 -18.29
C PHE A 371 -3.32 10.28 -17.89
N GLU A 372 -2.48 10.94 -18.71
CA GLU A 372 -2.03 12.29 -18.45
C GLU A 372 -3.23 13.25 -18.33
N ILE A 373 -3.12 14.22 -17.44
CA ILE A 373 -4.14 15.28 -17.32
C ILE A 373 -3.99 16.19 -18.54
N PRO A 374 -4.98 16.23 -19.46
CA PRO A 374 -4.87 17.07 -20.63
C PRO A 374 -4.95 18.54 -20.23
N ALA A 375 -4.28 19.42 -20.98
CA ALA A 375 -4.38 20.86 -20.75
C ALA A 375 -5.82 21.39 -20.92
N TYR A 376 -6.63 20.71 -21.74
CA TYR A 376 -8.03 21.04 -22.01
C TYR A 376 -8.85 19.77 -22.20
N GLY A 377 -10.10 19.79 -21.74
CA GLY A 377 -11.05 18.70 -21.93
C GLY A 377 -11.17 17.75 -20.73
N PRO A 378 -12.08 16.77 -20.80
CA PRO A 378 -12.26 15.80 -19.73
C PRO A 378 -11.02 14.91 -19.65
N ARG A 379 -10.63 14.59 -18.42
CA ARG A 379 -9.55 13.66 -18.16
C ARG A 379 -9.98 12.22 -18.45
N THR A 380 -9.11 11.46 -19.09
CA THR A 380 -9.26 10.01 -19.24
C THR A 380 -8.96 9.32 -17.92
N ILE A 381 -9.97 8.64 -17.36
CA ILE A 381 -9.79 7.79 -16.17
C ILE A 381 -9.59 6.33 -16.55
N CYS A 382 -10.28 5.85 -17.59
CA CYS A 382 -10.22 4.49 -18.12
C CYS A 382 -10.02 4.49 -19.63
N LYS A 383 -9.35 3.46 -20.17
CA LYS A 383 -9.11 3.26 -21.62
C LYS A 383 -10.11 2.31 -22.27
#